data_AF-A0A1J5P0U6-F1
#
_entry.id   AF-A0A1J5P0U6-F1
#
_cell.length_a   1.000
_cell.length_b   1.000
_cell.length_c   1.000
_cell.angle_alpha   90.00
_cell.angle_beta   90.00
_cell.angle_gamma   90.00
#
_symmetry.space_group_name_H-M   'P 1'
#
loop_
_entity.id
_entity.type
_entity.pdbx_description
1 polymer ?
#
loop_
_entity_poly.entity_id
_entity_poly.type
_entity_poly.pdbx_seq_one_letter_code
_entity_poly.pdbx_strand_id
1 'polypeptide(L)' 'MQIQERGNATQKTEVTLLNADMLDIVTASDYITVSVRFHGLIREEPNAPAEPFNEIWHIQKPANDRSAPWHIAGIQQA' A
#
# COMPACT_ATOMS: atom_id res chain seq x y z
N MET A 1 -18.57 1.66 15.01
CA MET A 1 -19.67 0.68 14.97
C MET A 1 -19.72 0.01 13.60
N GLN A 2 -18.70 -0.78 13.22
CA GLN A 2 -18.63 -1.40 11.88
C GLN A 2 -17.96 -2.78 11.89
N ILE A 3 -17.60 -3.29 13.08
CA ILE A 3 -16.98 -4.60 13.28
C ILE A 3 -18.06 -5.65 13.63
N GLN A 4 -19.19 -5.24 14.22
CA GLN A 4 -20.27 -6.15 14.63
C GLN A 4 -21.26 -6.53 13.51
N GLU A 5 -21.22 -5.89 12.34
CA GLU A 5 -22.14 -6.19 11.23
C GLU A 5 -21.61 -7.26 10.25
N ARG A 6 -20.36 -7.73 10.38
CA ARG A 6 -19.68 -8.51 9.31
C ARG A 6 -19.70 -10.04 9.47
N GLY A 7 -20.12 -10.57 10.61
CA GLY A 7 -20.13 -12.02 10.84
C GLY A 7 -18.80 -12.69 10.50
N ASN A 8 -18.85 -13.85 9.81
CA ASN A 8 -17.70 -14.67 9.42
C ASN A 8 -17.37 -14.56 7.90
N ALA A 9 -17.77 -13.47 7.25
CA ALA A 9 -17.57 -13.31 5.81
C ALA A 9 -16.07 -13.12 5.50
N THR A 10 -15.52 -13.90 4.58
CA THR A 10 -14.12 -13.80 4.16
C THR A 10 -13.91 -12.50 3.37
N GLN A 11 -13.09 -11.58 3.89
CA GLN A 11 -12.67 -10.41 3.13
C GLN A 11 -11.73 -10.85 2.01
N LYS A 12 -12.12 -10.59 0.76
CA LYS A 12 -11.32 -10.91 -0.43
C LYS A 12 -11.22 -9.66 -1.31
N THR A 13 -10.03 -9.07 -1.39
CA THR A 13 -9.76 -7.97 -2.31
C THR A 13 -8.99 -8.51 -3.51
N GLU A 14 -9.56 -8.38 -4.71
CA GLU A 14 -8.91 -8.70 -5.98
C GLU A 14 -8.30 -7.43 -6.57
N VAL A 15 -6.99 -7.45 -6.87
CA VAL A 15 -6.31 -6.36 -7.56
C VAL A 15 -6.38 -6.62 -9.06
N THR A 16 -7.19 -5.85 -9.78
CA THR A 16 -7.44 -6.06 -11.22
C THR A 16 -6.51 -5.25 -12.11
N LEU A 17 -6.07 -4.08 -11.62
CA LEU A 17 -5.03 -3.26 -12.24
C LEU A 17 -4.17 -2.67 -11.13
N LEU A 18 -2.85 -2.73 -11.31
CA LEU A 18 -1.87 -2.15 -10.40
C LEU A 18 -0.82 -1.38 -11.21
N ASN A 19 -0.81 -0.06 -11.03
CA ASN A 19 0.25 0.82 -11.48
C ASN A 19 1.11 1.20 -10.29
N ALA A 20 2.40 1.46 -10.54
CA ALA A 20 3.35 1.87 -9.52
C ALA A 20 4.23 3.00 -10.08
N ASP A 21 4.12 4.18 -9.48
CA ASP A 21 4.92 5.35 -9.84
C ASP A 21 5.86 5.70 -8.68
N MET A 22 7.17 5.72 -8.92
CA MET A 22 8.13 6.19 -7.92
C MET A 22 8.04 7.71 -7.81
N LEU A 23 7.68 8.20 -6.62
CA LEU A 23 7.50 9.63 -6.37
C LEU A 23 8.77 10.29 -5.86
N ASP A 24 9.40 9.69 -4.83
CA ASP A 24 10.53 10.31 -4.13
C ASP A 24 11.40 9.28 -3.41
N ILE A 25 12.66 9.65 -3.17
CA ILE A 25 13.62 8.93 -2.35
C ILE A 25 14.29 9.92 -1.40
N VAL A 26 14.07 9.74 -0.10
CA VAL A 26 14.67 10.56 0.96
C VAL A 26 15.65 9.72 1.74
N THR A 27 16.87 10.22 1.94
CA THR A 27 17.84 9.63 2.88
C THR A 27 17.94 10.53 4.10
N ALA A 28 17.38 10.07 5.22
CA ALA A 28 17.61 10.64 6.54
C ALA A 28 18.70 9.82 7.26
N SER A 29 19.35 10.40 8.28
CA SER A 29 20.55 9.83 8.93
C SER A 29 20.46 8.32 9.21
N ASP A 30 19.31 7.85 9.68
CA ASP A 30 19.13 6.46 10.08
C ASP A 30 18.39 5.61 9.03
N TYR A 31 17.65 6.23 8.10
CA TYR A 31 16.74 5.53 7.18
C TYR A 31 16.76 6.10 5.76
N ILE A 32 16.69 5.19 4.79
CA ILE A 32 16.31 5.52 3.42
C ILE A 32 14.81 5.22 3.30
N THR A 33 14.04 6.20 2.85
CA THR A 33 12.61 6.09 2.58
C THR A 33 12.35 6.29 1.09
N VAL A 34 11.63 5.37 0.48
CA VAL A 34 11.13 5.45 -0.89
C VAL A 34 9.61 5.62 -0.82
N SER A 35 9.10 6.61 -1.54
CA SER A 35 7.66 6.85 -1.66
C SER A 35 7.20 6.39 -3.03
N VAL A 36 6.28 5.43 -3.07
CA VAL A 36 5.71 4.88 -4.31
C VAL A 36 4.21 5.10 -4.31
N ARG A 37 3.67 5.66 -5.38
CA ARG A 37 2.22 5.75 -5.60
C ARG A 37 1.74 4.48 -6.29
N PHE A 38 0.96 3.69 -5.58
CA PHE A 38 0.19 2.59 -6.13
C PHE A 38 -1.22 3.06 -6.46
N HIS A 39 -1.65 2.83 -7.69
CA HIS A 39 -3.01 3.17 -8.12
C HIS A 39 -3.51 2.21 -9.17
N GLY A 40 -4.82 2.13 -9.32
CA GLY A 40 -5.43 1.20 -10.27
C GLY A 40 -6.83 0.84 -9.83
N LEU A 41 -7.20 -0.43 -9.98
CA LEU A 41 -8.56 -0.92 -9.77
C LEU A 41 -8.57 -2.16 -8.87
N ILE A 42 -9.38 -2.13 -7.80
CA ILE A 42 -9.61 -3.25 -6.90
C ILE A 42 -11.08 -3.68 -6.89
N ARG A 43 -11.35 -4.93 -6.56
CA ARG A 43 -12.71 -5.46 -6.37
C ARG A 43 -12.78 -6.17 -5.03
N GLU A 44 -13.65 -5.70 -4.14
CA GLU A 44 -13.79 -6.25 -2.79
C GLU A 44 -15.00 -7.17 -2.64
N GLU A 45 -16.01 -7.01 -3.50
CA GLU A 45 -17.22 -7.82 -3.48
C GLU A 45 -17.32 -8.73 -4.72
N PRO A 46 -17.65 -10.03 -4.55
CA PRO A 46 -17.87 -10.92 -5.68
C PRO A 46 -18.94 -10.37 -6.64
N ASN A 47 -18.60 -10.29 -7.92
CA ASN A 47 -19.46 -9.75 -8.99
C ASN A 47 -19.72 -8.23 -8.96
N ALA A 48 -19.09 -7.47 -8.07
CA ALA A 48 -19.12 -6.01 -8.15
C ALA A 48 -18.18 -5.48 -9.25
N PRO A 49 -18.41 -4.27 -9.78
CA PRO A 49 -17.41 -3.55 -10.57
C PRO A 49 -16.11 -3.37 -9.79
N ALA A 50 -14.99 -3.22 -10.51
CA ALA A 50 -13.75 -2.84 -9.86
C ALA A 50 -13.74 -1.31 -9.64
N GLU A 51 -13.35 -0.89 -8.45
CA GLU A 51 -13.30 0.50 -8.00
C GLU A 51 -11.87 1.02 -8.01
N PRO A 52 -11.66 2.33 -8.27
CA PRO A 52 -10.33 2.91 -8.24
C PRO A 52 -9.77 2.97 -6.83
N PHE A 53 -8.46 2.72 -6.71
CA PHE A 53 -7.70 3.03 -5.51
C PHE A 53 -6.45 3.85 -5.88
N ASN A 54 -5.98 4.66 -4.93
CA ASN A 54 -4.80 5.49 -5.07
C ASN A 54 -4.16 5.68 -3.69
N GLU A 55 -2.99 5.10 -3.51
CA GLU A 55 -2.27 5.05 -2.25
C GLU A 55 -0.80 5.37 -2.46
N ILE A 56 -0.24 6.18 -1.57
CA ILE A 56 1.19 6.41 -1.47
C ILE A 56 1.74 5.58 -0.33
N TRP A 57 2.65 4.67 -0.65
CA TRP A 57 3.29 3.79 0.31
C TRP A 57 4.70 4.32 0.58
N HIS A 58 4.98 4.60 1.84
CA HIS A 58 6.30 4.97 2.31
C HIS A 58 7.01 3.72 2.80
N ILE A 59 8.06 3.32 2.10
CA ILE A 59 8.80 2.09 2.34
C ILE A 59 10.21 2.47 2.78
N GLN A 60 10.67 1.96 3.92
CA GLN A 60 11.95 2.34 4.51
C GLN A 60 12.85 1.16 4.85
N LYS A 61 14.15 1.40 4.85
CA LYS A 61 15.16 0.51 5.42
C LYS A 61 16.26 1.32 6.12
N PRO A 62 17.01 0.73 7.07
CA PRO A 62 18.18 1.39 7.65
C PRO A 62 19.16 1.89 6.57
N ALA A 63 19.69 3.09 6.77
CA ALA A 63 20.66 3.70 5.85
C ALA A 63 22.05 3.04 5.94
N ASN A 64 22.42 2.59 7.14
CA ASN A 64 23.71 1.97 7.44
C ASN A 64 23.80 0.49 7.06
N ASP A 65 22.68 -0.15 6.75
CA ASP A 65 22.63 -1.56 6.35
C ASP A 65 22.00 -1.69 4.96
N ARG A 66 22.81 -2.06 3.98
CA ARG A 66 22.37 -2.26 2.59
C ARG A 66 21.61 -3.56 2.40
N SER A 67 21.81 -4.55 3.28
CA SER A 67 21.19 -5.86 3.23
C SER A 67 19.92 -5.94 4.08
N ALA A 68 19.63 -4.92 4.89
CA ALA A 68 18.42 -4.86 5.68
C ALA A 68 17.16 -4.89 4.80
N PRO A 69 16.11 -5.59 5.23
CA PRO A 69 14.84 -5.64 4.51
C PRO A 69 14.15 -4.27 4.50
N TRP A 70 13.31 -4.06 3.49
CA TRP A 70 12.42 -2.90 3.42
C TRP A 70 11.13 -3.16 4.20
N HIS A 71 10.64 -2.13 4.88
CA HIS A 71 9.42 -2.16 5.68
C HIS A 71 8.48 -1.03 5.30
N ILE A 72 7.18 -1.26 5.39
CA ILE A 72 6.17 -0.21 5.21
C ILE A 72 6.16 0.66 6.47
N ALA A 73 6.52 1.93 6.31
CA ALA A 73 6.49 2.94 7.36
C ALA A 73 5.10 3.59 7.49
N GLY A 74 4.37 3.69 6.37
CA GLY A 74 3.04 4.26 6.32
C GLY A 74 2.40 4.13 4.94
N ILE A 75 1.08 4.21 4.93
CA ILE A 75 0.24 4.23 3.72
C ILE A 75 -0.67 5.44 3.83
N GLN A 76 -0.71 6.26 2.78
CA GLN A 76 -1.59 7.43 2.66
C GLN A 76 -2.52 7.24 1.46
N GLN A 77 -3.81 7.53 1.61
CA GLN A 77 -4.74 7.62 0.48
C GLN A 77 -4.59 8.98 -0.23
N ALA A 78 -4.59 8.99 -1.56
CA ALA A 78 -4.29 10.17 -2.39
C ALA A 78 -5.32 10.44 -3.48
#